data_AF-A0A524LPW0-F1
#
_entry.id   AF-A0A524LPW0-F1
#
_cell.length_a   1.000
_cell.length_b   1.000
_cell.length_c   1.000
_cell.angle_alpha   90.00
_cell.angle_beta   90.00
_cell.angle_gamma   90.00
#
_symmetry.space_group_name_H-M   'P 1'
#
loop_
_entity.id
_entity.type
_entity.pdbx_description
1 polymer ?
#
loop_
_entity_poly.entity_id
_entity_poly.type
_entity_poly.pdbx_seq_one_letter_code
_entity_poly.pdbx_strand_id
1 'polypeptide(L)'
;MQRVIPILLITIFLTGLFTVPPVLSVMNNDATPINYAIPSQNSDLTVRVAIYDEDNTTVPTGANPTLSGFSNHLSEIETLLEGAGHEVTLLTTEDIEDHELMLANYDVFILVNNLPRDSISDLVKEFWLGGGGLLTFNKAMSYLNYQSIIWPGLGADAYFLLWANFTSDTQNVSARHPAMMEYHINDTVIERVSDWVVISEAIFDGSDVWSYVTPLLRNITQPDFITGFAMDSLYEGGRLVHLPGDGLSIPTAFESIIIDSVEWLMPRPKGRIVFDYTHQPRDGIDSWDTDYVTTYVAPHIFGQFRNLAVNTSYTFDKLYPSSIGNITAARLAPYDVLVMAWPDQKYTAAEGAVIDEWVSGGGSLLVLGDRTELGFPNDYGDETLNTVMQNFDMSLGTTNEMNPGTMTPGTHVTLEGCTGLTMGPRNYLSVLGNATTIWFDGTHPVVAGQEYGAGRVILSADMNIFDNGALGLTNNRRFASNVLNWLTASDAEILVHSDYLGWNDAPCEALRDLGISYQYFTTRGYLDDFLDSKSW
;
A
#
# COMPACT_ATOMS: atom_id res chain seq x y z
N MET A 1 30.35 9.59 65.18
CA MET A 1 30.27 10.49 64.02
C MET A 1 30.01 9.77 62.68
N GLN A 2 29.55 8.51 62.65
CA GLN A 2 29.33 7.72 61.42
C GLN A 2 27.84 7.49 61.06
N ARG A 3 26.89 8.07 61.79
CA ARG A 3 25.44 7.93 61.53
C ARG A 3 24.76 9.20 60.97
N VAL A 4 25.53 10.26 60.74
CA VAL A 4 24.99 11.55 60.25
C VAL A 4 25.08 11.67 58.73
N ILE A 5 26.03 10.97 58.09
CA ILE A 5 26.31 11.05 56.64
C ILE A 5 25.15 10.49 55.78
N PRO A 6 24.51 9.35 56.10
CA PRO A 6 23.40 8.84 55.29
C PRO A 6 22.17 9.75 55.33
N ILE A 7 21.91 10.38 56.48
CA ILE A 7 20.78 11.29 56.67
C ILE A 7 21.02 12.60 55.91
N LEU A 8 22.27 13.10 55.90
CA LEU A 8 22.62 14.29 55.13
C LEU A 8 22.48 14.06 53.62
N LEU A 9 22.89 12.89 53.12
CA LEU A 9 22.77 12.53 51.70
C LEU A 9 21.31 12.35 51.26
N ILE A 10 20.46 11.73 52.10
CA ILE A 10 19.01 11.64 51.84
C ILE A 10 18.36 13.03 51.86
N THR A 11 18.79 13.92 52.77
CA THR A 11 18.24 15.27 52.87
C THR A 11 18.64 16.12 51.66
N ILE A 12 19.88 15.99 51.15
CA ILE A 12 20.35 16.67 49.94
C ILE A 12 19.64 16.12 48.69
N PHE A 13 19.42 14.81 48.62
CA PHE A 13 18.70 14.18 47.50
C PHE A 13 17.21 14.59 47.48
N LEU A 14 16.56 14.65 48.63
CA LEU A 14 15.16 15.09 48.74
C LEU A 14 15.00 16.59 48.52
N THR A 15 15.94 17.44 48.97
CA THR A 15 15.87 18.87 48.68
C THR A 15 16.10 19.19 47.20
N GLY A 16 16.90 18.39 46.48
CA GLY A 16 17.02 18.48 45.01
C GLY A 16 15.73 18.11 44.27
N LEU A 17 14.94 17.16 44.79
CA LEU A 17 13.63 16.78 44.23
C LEU A 17 12.54 17.86 44.44
N PHE A 18 12.66 18.71 45.47
CA PHE A 18 11.69 19.77 45.77
C PHE A 18 12.16 21.18 45.40
N THR A 19 13.32 21.33 44.78
CA THR A 19 13.86 22.61 44.28
C THR A 19 14.14 22.55 42.79
N VAL A 20 13.21 21.97 42.01
CA VAL A 20 13.10 22.35 40.60
C VAL A 20 12.48 23.76 40.61
N PRO A 21 13.19 24.82 40.18
CA PRO A 21 12.54 26.10 39.98
C PRO A 21 11.40 25.86 38.98
N PRO A 22 10.18 26.38 39.23
CA PRO A 22 9.17 26.35 38.19
C PRO A 22 9.70 27.22 37.06
N VAL A 23 10.27 26.60 36.03
CA VAL A 23 10.37 27.22 34.71
C VAL A 23 8.95 27.17 34.15
N LEU A 24 8.06 27.94 34.77
CA LEU A 24 6.93 28.52 34.08
C LEU A 24 7.53 29.57 33.15
N SER A 25 8.04 29.09 32.01
CA SER A 25 7.95 29.91 30.81
C SER A 25 6.49 30.31 30.71
N VAL A 26 6.23 31.62 30.74
CA VAL A 26 4.92 32.16 30.37
C VAL A 26 4.75 31.80 28.90
N MET A 27 4.20 30.61 28.65
CA MET A 27 3.63 30.29 27.36
C MET A 27 2.62 31.40 27.07
N ASN A 28 2.75 31.95 25.88
CA ASN A 28 1.86 32.97 25.36
C ASN A 28 0.41 32.48 25.53
N ASN A 29 -0.37 33.12 26.40
CA ASN A 29 -1.78 32.76 26.65
C ASN A 29 -2.71 33.08 25.47
N ASP A 30 -2.14 33.48 24.32
CA ASP A 30 -2.84 33.58 23.05
C ASP A 30 -2.75 32.29 22.21
N ALA A 31 -2.12 31.22 22.73
CA ALA A 31 -2.29 29.89 22.15
C ALA A 31 -3.72 29.42 22.45
N THR A 32 -4.58 29.48 21.44
CA THR A 32 -5.84 28.74 21.42
C THR A 32 -5.59 27.32 21.91
N PRO A 33 -6.32 26.83 22.92
CA PRO A 33 -6.20 25.44 23.35
C PRO A 33 -6.35 24.57 22.10
N ILE A 34 -5.33 23.76 21.79
CA ILE A 34 -5.48 22.72 20.77
C ILE A 34 -6.60 21.83 21.29
N ASN A 35 -7.70 21.79 20.53
CA ASN A 35 -8.84 20.98 20.86
C ASN A 35 -8.43 19.51 20.70
N TYR A 36 -8.00 18.87 21.79
CA TYR A 36 -7.71 17.42 21.83
C TYR A 36 -8.97 16.55 21.75
N ALA A 37 -10.15 17.13 21.50
CA ALA A 37 -11.22 16.37 20.89
C ALA A 37 -10.84 16.10 19.42
N ILE A 38 -9.88 15.20 19.21
CA ILE A 38 -9.97 14.34 18.02
C ILE A 38 -11.27 13.59 18.27
N PRO A 39 -12.33 13.87 17.51
CA PRO A 39 -13.54 13.10 17.68
C PRO A 39 -13.13 11.66 17.39
N SER A 40 -13.34 10.73 18.34
CA SER A 40 -13.54 9.33 17.97
C SER A 40 -14.91 9.26 17.28
N GLN A 41 -15.01 9.96 16.15
CA GLN A 41 -16.11 9.82 15.24
C GLN A 41 -15.52 8.97 14.15
N ASN A 42 -16.08 7.77 13.99
CA ASN A 42 -16.26 7.24 12.66
C ASN A 42 -16.76 8.44 11.84
N SER A 43 -15.87 9.08 11.09
CA SER A 43 -16.32 9.92 9.99
C SER A 43 -17.23 9.02 9.18
N ASP A 44 -18.41 9.50 8.79
CA ASP A 44 -19.25 8.79 7.82
C ASP A 44 -18.38 8.61 6.56
N LEU A 45 -17.72 7.46 6.45
CA LEU A 45 -16.76 7.18 5.39
C LEU A 45 -17.55 6.57 4.25
N THR A 46 -17.77 7.38 3.21
CA THR A 46 -18.24 6.86 1.93
C THR A 46 -17.12 6.01 1.32
N VAL A 47 -17.31 4.69 1.35
CA VAL A 47 -16.42 3.72 0.69
C VAL A 47 -16.78 3.67 -0.79
N ARG A 48 -15.77 3.64 -1.66
CA ARG A 48 -15.94 3.47 -3.11
C ARG A 48 -15.83 2.00 -3.45
N VAL A 49 -16.92 1.40 -3.87
CA VAL A 49 -17.07 -0.04 -4.04
C VAL A 49 -17.24 -0.36 -5.52
N ALA A 50 -16.41 -1.25 -6.03
CA ALA A 50 -16.64 -1.90 -7.31
C ALA A 50 -17.17 -3.32 -7.09
N ILE A 51 -18.20 -3.72 -7.85
CA ILE A 51 -18.75 -5.09 -7.82
C ILE A 51 -18.60 -5.69 -9.22
N TYR A 52 -18.05 -6.90 -9.29
CA TYR A 52 -17.88 -7.59 -10.56
C TYR A 52 -19.23 -8.10 -11.11
N ASP A 53 -19.67 -7.53 -12.23
CA ASP A 53 -20.95 -7.79 -12.88
C ASP A 53 -20.75 -8.55 -14.20
N GLU A 54 -20.69 -9.88 -14.09
CA GLU A 54 -20.56 -10.73 -15.26
C GLU A 54 -21.28 -12.06 -15.06
N ASP A 55 -22.06 -12.48 -16.05
CA ASP A 55 -22.62 -13.83 -16.07
C ASP A 55 -21.51 -14.84 -16.39
N ASN A 56 -20.97 -15.49 -15.36
CA ASN A 56 -19.96 -16.54 -15.55
C ASN A 56 -20.56 -17.78 -16.21
N THR A 57 -20.35 -17.87 -17.51
CA THR A 57 -20.72 -19.04 -18.32
C THR A 57 -19.61 -20.08 -18.42
N THR A 58 -18.40 -19.76 -17.95
CA THR A 58 -17.21 -20.62 -18.04
C THR A 58 -16.33 -20.52 -16.80
N VAL A 59 -15.77 -21.65 -16.36
CA VAL A 59 -14.79 -21.72 -15.28
C VAL A 59 -13.41 -21.29 -15.79
N PRO A 60 -12.71 -20.35 -15.12
CA PRO A 60 -11.33 -19.95 -15.46
C PRO A 60 -10.34 -21.13 -15.42
N THR A 61 -9.25 -21.05 -16.18
CA THR A 61 -8.26 -22.13 -16.32
C THR A 61 -7.60 -22.52 -14.98
N GLY A 62 -7.41 -21.57 -14.07
CA GLY A 62 -6.84 -21.81 -12.74
C GLY A 62 -7.79 -22.46 -11.74
N ALA A 63 -9.10 -22.39 -11.99
CA ALA A 63 -10.14 -22.91 -11.11
C ALA A 63 -10.41 -24.40 -11.34
N ASN A 64 -11.05 -25.06 -10.37
CA ASN A 64 -11.44 -26.46 -10.56
C ASN A 64 -12.56 -26.58 -11.62
N PRO A 65 -12.35 -27.33 -12.71
CA PRO A 65 -13.29 -27.39 -13.84
C PRO A 65 -14.64 -28.05 -13.52
N THR A 66 -14.79 -28.64 -12.33
CA THR A 66 -16.04 -29.24 -11.87
C THR A 66 -16.93 -28.26 -11.09
N LEU A 67 -16.43 -27.06 -10.79
CA LEU A 67 -17.22 -26.03 -10.14
C LEU A 67 -18.41 -25.61 -11.01
N SER A 68 -19.55 -25.42 -10.37
CA SER A 68 -20.82 -25.04 -11.00
C SER A 68 -21.68 -24.26 -10.02
N GLY A 69 -22.82 -23.72 -10.47
CA GLY A 69 -23.70 -22.93 -9.61
C GLY A 69 -23.05 -21.62 -9.17
N PHE A 70 -22.34 -20.97 -10.09
CA PHE A 70 -22.02 -19.54 -9.99
C PHE A 70 -23.32 -18.75 -10.14
N SER A 71 -23.36 -17.60 -9.48
CA SER A 71 -24.44 -16.64 -9.60
C SER A 71 -23.85 -15.24 -9.79
N ASN A 72 -24.72 -14.29 -10.05
CA ASN A 72 -24.39 -12.88 -10.14
C ASN A 72 -25.50 -12.06 -9.46
N HIS A 73 -25.89 -12.47 -8.24
CA HIS A 73 -26.99 -11.84 -7.51
C HIS A 73 -26.49 -10.57 -6.79
N LEU A 74 -26.21 -9.53 -7.57
CA LEU A 74 -25.57 -8.32 -7.07
C LEU A 74 -26.54 -7.29 -6.48
N SER A 75 -27.78 -7.25 -6.97
CA SER A 75 -28.71 -6.13 -6.72
C SER A 75 -29.02 -5.89 -5.24
N GLU A 76 -29.10 -6.94 -4.42
CA GLU A 76 -29.34 -6.77 -2.98
C GLU A 76 -28.11 -6.22 -2.26
N ILE A 77 -26.90 -6.61 -2.66
CA ILE A 77 -25.64 -6.09 -2.13
C ILE A 77 -25.48 -4.62 -2.54
N GLU A 78 -25.72 -4.30 -3.81
CA GLU A 78 -25.71 -2.92 -4.33
C GLU A 78 -26.67 -2.03 -3.53
N THR A 79 -27.95 -2.42 -3.44
CA THR A 79 -28.97 -1.66 -2.71
C THR A 79 -28.61 -1.48 -1.23
N LEU A 80 -28.03 -2.52 -0.61
CA LEU A 80 -27.62 -2.49 0.79
C LEU A 80 -26.50 -1.46 1.01
N LEU A 81 -25.45 -1.50 0.19
CA LEU A 81 -24.27 -0.64 0.33
C LEU A 81 -24.58 0.82 -0.04
N GLU A 82 -25.38 1.06 -1.09
CA GLU A 82 -25.90 2.39 -1.40
C GLU A 82 -26.78 2.93 -0.27
N GLY A 83 -27.62 2.06 0.32
CA GLY A 83 -28.46 2.38 1.47
C GLY A 83 -27.65 2.73 2.73
N ALA A 84 -26.43 2.21 2.85
CA ALA A 84 -25.46 2.55 3.90
C ALA A 84 -24.65 3.82 3.59
N GLY A 85 -24.81 4.42 2.40
CA GLY A 85 -24.14 5.68 2.02
C GLY A 85 -22.79 5.50 1.32
N HIS A 86 -22.51 4.30 0.80
CA HIS A 86 -21.33 4.02 -0.01
C HIS A 86 -21.59 4.28 -1.50
N GLU A 87 -20.53 4.56 -2.26
CA GLU A 87 -20.58 4.68 -3.72
C GLU A 87 -20.37 3.30 -4.33
N VAL A 88 -21.32 2.81 -5.13
CA VAL A 88 -21.24 1.49 -5.75
C VAL A 88 -21.18 1.62 -7.25
N THR A 89 -20.25 0.91 -7.89
CA THR A 89 -20.15 0.79 -9.35
C THR A 89 -20.09 -0.68 -9.73
N LEU A 90 -20.85 -1.07 -10.74
CA LEU A 90 -20.77 -2.39 -11.35
C LEU A 90 -19.72 -2.35 -12.46
N LEU A 91 -18.77 -3.29 -12.44
CA LEU A 91 -17.72 -3.42 -13.45
C LEU A 91 -17.85 -4.73 -14.20
N THR A 92 -17.88 -4.65 -15.52
CA THR A 92 -17.84 -5.79 -16.43
C THR A 92 -16.41 -6.27 -16.65
N THR A 93 -16.24 -7.37 -17.40
CA THR A 93 -14.90 -7.78 -17.86
C THR A 93 -14.23 -6.68 -18.68
N GLU A 94 -14.97 -6.03 -19.60
CA GLU A 94 -14.42 -5.02 -20.51
C GLU A 94 -13.90 -3.80 -19.74
N ASP A 95 -14.65 -3.34 -18.74
CA ASP A 95 -14.22 -2.21 -17.90
C ASP A 95 -12.90 -2.53 -17.16
N ILE A 96 -12.72 -3.77 -16.71
CA ILE A 96 -11.49 -4.19 -16.03
C ILE A 96 -10.34 -4.34 -17.03
N GLU A 97 -10.58 -4.88 -18.23
CA GLU A 97 -9.59 -4.95 -19.33
C GLU A 97 -9.14 -3.55 -19.78
N ASP A 98 -10.04 -2.56 -19.72
CA ASP A 98 -9.77 -1.14 -19.98
C ASP A 98 -9.11 -0.42 -18.78
N HIS A 99 -8.69 -1.18 -17.76
CA HIS A 99 -7.99 -0.71 -16.56
C HIS A 99 -8.79 0.26 -15.70
N GLU A 100 -10.11 0.13 -15.60
CA GLU A 100 -10.92 0.99 -14.73
C GLU A 100 -10.83 0.63 -13.23
N LEU A 101 -10.53 -0.64 -12.91
CA LEU A 101 -10.36 -1.12 -11.54
C LEU A 101 -9.02 -0.68 -10.94
N MET A 102 -8.97 0.57 -10.47
CA MET A 102 -7.79 1.20 -9.84
C MET A 102 -8.10 1.72 -8.44
N LEU A 103 -7.08 1.83 -7.57
CA LEU A 103 -7.24 2.35 -6.20
C LEU A 103 -7.54 3.85 -6.18
N ALA A 104 -7.18 4.57 -7.25
CA ALA A 104 -7.65 5.93 -7.48
C ALA A 104 -9.18 6.04 -7.56
N ASN A 105 -9.89 5.00 -7.98
CA ASN A 105 -11.34 5.02 -8.18
C ASN A 105 -12.09 4.22 -7.12
N TYR A 106 -11.50 3.13 -6.63
CA TYR A 106 -12.17 2.18 -5.75
C TYR A 106 -11.32 1.83 -4.53
N ASP A 107 -12.00 1.53 -3.42
CA ASP A 107 -11.40 1.10 -2.16
C ASP A 107 -11.58 -0.41 -1.95
N VAL A 108 -12.74 -0.93 -2.37
CA VAL A 108 -13.13 -2.33 -2.19
C VAL A 108 -13.65 -2.91 -3.50
N PHE A 109 -13.23 -4.13 -3.83
CA PHE A 109 -13.76 -4.91 -4.93
C PHE A 109 -14.50 -6.16 -4.43
N ILE A 110 -15.70 -6.40 -4.98
CA ILE A 110 -16.59 -7.46 -4.53
C ILE A 110 -16.78 -8.54 -5.59
N LEU A 111 -16.57 -9.80 -5.18
CA LEU A 111 -16.88 -11.00 -5.98
C LEU A 111 -18.01 -11.81 -5.33
N VAL A 112 -19.20 -11.77 -5.93
CA VAL A 112 -20.42 -12.38 -5.35
C VAL A 112 -20.67 -13.76 -5.95
N ASN A 113 -20.17 -14.82 -5.32
CA ASN A 113 -20.31 -16.21 -5.80
C ASN A 113 -19.94 -16.37 -7.29
N ASN A 114 -18.92 -15.63 -7.70
CA ASN A 114 -18.47 -15.52 -9.06
C ASN A 114 -16.93 -15.53 -9.13
N LEU A 115 -16.37 -15.67 -10.33
CA LEU A 115 -14.92 -15.71 -10.57
C LEU A 115 -14.52 -14.72 -11.68
N PRO A 116 -13.42 -13.97 -11.53
CA PRO A 116 -12.87 -13.19 -12.63
C PRO A 116 -12.57 -14.09 -13.85
N ARG A 117 -12.76 -13.59 -15.08
CA ARG A 117 -12.32 -14.31 -16.29
C ARG A 117 -10.80 -14.46 -16.30
N ASP A 118 -10.30 -15.40 -17.12
CA ASP A 118 -8.85 -15.60 -17.30
C ASP A 118 -8.15 -14.30 -17.73
N SER A 119 -8.78 -13.48 -18.59
CA SER A 119 -8.21 -12.24 -19.10
C SER A 119 -8.06 -11.11 -18.06
N ILE A 120 -8.83 -11.15 -16.98
CA ILE A 120 -8.83 -10.11 -15.93
C ILE A 120 -8.36 -10.63 -14.57
N SER A 121 -8.06 -11.93 -14.44
CA SER A 121 -7.71 -12.53 -13.14
C SER A 121 -6.47 -11.88 -12.53
N ASP A 122 -5.49 -11.51 -13.35
CA ASP A 122 -4.29 -10.83 -12.87
C ASP A 122 -4.56 -9.36 -12.54
N LEU A 123 -5.46 -8.67 -13.27
CA LEU A 123 -5.86 -7.28 -12.99
C LEU A 123 -6.63 -7.16 -11.66
N VAL A 124 -7.51 -8.12 -11.35
CA VAL A 124 -8.17 -8.17 -10.03
C VAL A 124 -7.14 -8.43 -8.92
N LYS A 125 -6.12 -9.24 -9.20
CA LYS A 125 -5.04 -9.49 -8.24
C LYS A 125 -4.16 -8.27 -8.07
N GLU A 126 -3.91 -7.49 -9.12
CA GLU A 126 -3.20 -6.21 -9.06
C GLU A 126 -3.88 -5.23 -8.12
N PHE A 127 -5.21 -5.06 -8.24
CA PHE A 127 -5.97 -4.20 -7.34
C PHE A 127 -5.75 -4.57 -5.87
N TRP A 128 -5.83 -5.87 -5.55
CA TRP A 128 -5.54 -6.38 -4.22
C TRP A 128 -4.08 -6.18 -3.83
N LEU A 129 -3.12 -6.52 -4.68
CA LEU A 129 -1.69 -6.36 -4.44
C LEU A 129 -1.29 -4.90 -4.22
N GLY A 130 -2.01 -3.95 -4.82
CA GLY A 130 -1.86 -2.52 -4.61
C GLY A 130 -2.39 -2.00 -3.28
N GLY A 131 -3.08 -2.85 -2.50
CA GLY A 131 -3.64 -2.50 -1.19
C GLY A 131 -5.17 -2.42 -1.15
N GLY A 132 -5.86 -2.71 -2.25
CA GLY A 132 -7.33 -2.73 -2.31
C GLY A 132 -7.95 -3.84 -1.47
N GLY A 133 -9.11 -3.55 -0.88
CA GLY A 133 -9.86 -4.53 -0.10
C GLY A 133 -10.63 -5.50 -0.99
N LEU A 134 -10.64 -6.79 -0.64
CA LEU A 134 -11.49 -7.78 -1.30
C LEU A 134 -12.61 -8.25 -0.38
N LEU A 135 -13.86 -8.14 -0.83
CA LEU A 135 -14.99 -8.83 -0.22
C LEU A 135 -15.44 -9.94 -1.17
N THR A 136 -15.43 -11.17 -0.68
CA THR A 136 -15.72 -12.33 -1.54
C THR A 136 -16.81 -13.20 -0.92
N PHE A 137 -17.60 -13.81 -1.78
CA PHE A 137 -18.69 -14.70 -1.36
C PHE A 137 -18.56 -16.09 -1.96
N ASN A 138 -18.74 -17.11 -1.12
CA ASN A 138 -18.91 -18.51 -1.50
C ASN A 138 -17.85 -19.00 -2.53
N LYS A 139 -18.23 -19.27 -3.79
CA LYS A 139 -17.31 -19.87 -4.76
C LYS A 139 -16.17 -18.95 -5.21
N ALA A 140 -16.22 -17.66 -4.92
CA ALA A 140 -15.08 -16.75 -5.09
C ALA A 140 -13.81 -17.22 -4.33
N MET A 141 -13.96 -18.15 -3.36
CA MET A 141 -12.85 -18.87 -2.75
C MET A 141 -11.89 -19.51 -3.74
N SER A 142 -12.40 -20.03 -4.86
CA SER A 142 -11.58 -20.63 -5.91
C SER A 142 -10.52 -19.65 -6.39
N TYR A 143 -10.94 -18.42 -6.72
CA TYR A 143 -10.07 -17.32 -7.13
C TYR A 143 -9.00 -17.01 -6.08
N LEU A 144 -9.41 -16.89 -4.82
CA LEU A 144 -8.49 -16.60 -3.72
C LEU A 144 -7.37 -17.65 -3.56
N ASN A 145 -7.65 -18.92 -3.91
CA ASN A 145 -6.67 -20.01 -3.84
C ASN A 145 -5.80 -20.06 -5.11
N TYR A 146 -6.40 -20.10 -6.30
CA TYR A 146 -5.60 -20.27 -7.53
C TYR A 146 -4.74 -19.04 -7.84
N GLN A 147 -5.15 -17.85 -7.41
CA GLN A 147 -4.32 -16.64 -7.48
C GLN A 147 -3.36 -16.46 -6.31
N SER A 148 -3.30 -17.41 -5.38
CA SER A 148 -2.41 -17.35 -4.22
C SER A 148 -2.62 -16.14 -3.30
N ILE A 149 -3.86 -15.64 -3.21
CA ILE A 149 -4.22 -14.52 -2.33
C ILE A 149 -4.21 -14.98 -0.86
N ILE A 150 -4.86 -16.11 -0.55
CA ILE A 150 -4.84 -16.66 0.81
C ILE A 150 -3.51 -17.35 1.09
N TRP A 151 -2.99 -18.08 0.11
CA TRP A 151 -1.80 -18.91 0.27
C TRP A 151 -0.72 -18.57 -0.75
N PRO A 152 0.30 -17.78 -0.37
CA PRO A 152 1.39 -17.43 -1.26
C PRO A 152 2.07 -18.67 -1.85
N GLY A 153 2.24 -18.68 -3.18
CA GLY A 153 2.94 -19.74 -3.90
C GLY A 153 2.17 -21.04 -4.15
N LEU A 154 0.90 -21.15 -3.72
CA LEU A 154 0.05 -22.30 -4.03
C LEU A 154 -0.22 -22.46 -5.53
N GLY A 155 -0.66 -21.39 -6.21
CA GLY A 155 -0.92 -21.36 -7.65
C GLY A 155 -1.94 -22.39 -8.14
N ALA A 156 -2.85 -22.83 -7.28
CA ALA A 156 -3.84 -23.86 -7.59
C ALA A 156 -5.10 -23.67 -6.74
N ASP A 157 -6.25 -24.02 -7.30
CA ASP A 157 -7.55 -23.94 -6.64
C ASP A 157 -7.66 -24.81 -5.38
N ALA A 158 -7.07 -26.02 -5.43
CA ALA A 158 -7.01 -26.98 -4.35
C ALA A 158 -8.36 -27.37 -3.70
N TYR A 159 -9.46 -27.37 -4.46
CA TYR A 159 -10.76 -27.92 -4.03
C TYR A 159 -10.65 -29.38 -3.56
N PHE A 160 -11.39 -29.71 -2.50
CA PHE A 160 -11.30 -30.91 -1.65
C PHE A 160 -10.02 -31.08 -0.82
N LEU A 161 -9.00 -30.24 -1.02
CA LEU A 161 -7.80 -30.22 -0.19
C LEU A 161 -7.82 -29.06 0.79
N LEU A 162 -8.06 -27.84 0.31
CA LEU A 162 -8.08 -26.62 1.14
C LEU A 162 -9.51 -26.17 1.47
N TRP A 163 -10.43 -26.35 0.53
CA TRP A 163 -11.81 -25.93 0.72
C TRP A 163 -12.75 -26.88 -0.02
N ALA A 164 -13.99 -26.94 0.43
CA ALA A 164 -15.02 -27.78 -0.17
C ALA A 164 -16.40 -27.14 0.02
N ASN A 165 -17.40 -27.72 -0.65
CA ASN A 165 -18.77 -27.35 -0.37
C ASN A 165 -19.33 -28.18 0.80
N PHE A 166 -20.10 -27.54 1.66
CA PHE A 166 -20.77 -28.16 2.79
C PHE A 166 -22.18 -27.60 2.94
N THR A 167 -23.12 -28.45 3.37
CA THR A 167 -24.52 -28.06 3.57
C THR A 167 -24.80 -27.78 5.04
N SER A 168 -25.13 -26.54 5.38
CA SER A 168 -25.58 -26.16 6.72
C SER A 168 -26.08 -24.72 6.78
N ASP A 169 -27.27 -24.47 7.27
CA ASP A 169 -27.89 -23.14 7.33
C ASP A 169 -27.46 -22.27 8.54
N THR A 170 -26.70 -22.82 9.48
CA THR A 170 -26.48 -22.19 10.78
C THR A 170 -25.00 -22.07 11.11
N GLN A 171 -24.57 -20.82 11.33
CA GLN A 171 -23.19 -20.47 11.67
C GLN A 171 -23.10 -19.93 13.09
N ASN A 172 -21.94 -20.10 13.71
CA ASN A 172 -21.60 -19.55 15.01
C ASN A 172 -20.48 -18.51 14.85
N VAL A 173 -20.64 -17.35 15.49
CA VAL A 173 -19.61 -16.31 15.55
C VAL A 173 -18.48 -16.76 16.45
N SER A 174 -17.27 -16.89 15.90
CA SER A 174 -16.10 -17.41 16.62
C SER A 174 -15.14 -16.35 17.12
N ALA A 175 -15.19 -15.13 16.59
CA ALA A 175 -14.30 -14.04 16.98
C ALA A 175 -15.03 -12.69 17.03
N ARG A 176 -14.50 -11.77 17.82
CA ARG A 176 -14.81 -10.34 17.70
C ARG A 176 -13.94 -9.74 16.61
N HIS A 177 -14.53 -8.99 15.70
CA HIS A 177 -13.80 -8.35 14.62
C HIS A 177 -14.50 -7.08 14.15
N PRO A 178 -13.77 -6.05 13.67
CA PRO A 178 -14.39 -4.84 13.11
C PRO A 178 -15.30 -5.10 11.91
N ALA A 179 -15.13 -6.22 11.20
CA ALA A 179 -16.02 -6.65 10.11
C ALA A 179 -17.37 -7.23 10.61
N MET A 180 -17.59 -7.29 11.93
CA MET A 180 -18.78 -7.86 12.57
C MET A 180 -19.04 -7.18 13.93
N MET A 181 -19.14 -5.85 13.95
CA MET A 181 -19.18 -5.04 15.17
C MET A 181 -20.37 -5.36 16.07
N GLU A 182 -21.53 -5.68 15.47
CA GLU A 182 -22.75 -5.99 16.21
C GLU A 182 -22.71 -7.36 16.91
N TYR A 183 -21.80 -8.25 16.49
CA TYR A 183 -21.86 -9.68 16.83
C TYR A 183 -20.92 -10.11 17.94
N HIS A 184 -21.47 -10.86 18.89
CA HIS A 184 -20.78 -11.44 20.03
C HIS A 184 -20.32 -12.87 19.75
N ILE A 185 -19.19 -13.27 20.35
CA ILE A 185 -18.75 -14.66 20.27
C ILE A 185 -19.86 -15.56 20.84
N ASN A 186 -20.20 -16.62 20.11
CA ASN A 186 -21.33 -17.53 20.33
C ASN A 186 -22.70 -17.06 19.81
N ASP A 187 -22.79 -15.88 19.18
CA ASP A 187 -24.00 -15.51 18.47
C ASP A 187 -24.21 -16.43 17.26
N THR A 188 -25.48 -16.72 16.97
CA THR A 188 -25.86 -17.59 15.86
C THR A 188 -26.31 -16.76 14.67
N VAL A 189 -25.76 -17.05 13.49
CA VAL A 189 -26.13 -16.38 12.24
C VAL A 189 -26.81 -17.36 11.28
N ILE A 190 -27.99 -16.90 10.85
CA ILE A 190 -28.90 -17.38 9.82
C ILE A 190 -28.51 -17.13 8.37
N GLU A 191 -28.14 -18.10 7.53
CA GLU A 191 -28.05 -17.83 6.08
C GLU A 191 -28.58 -18.98 5.23
N ARG A 192 -29.23 -18.63 4.11
CA ARG A 192 -30.25 -19.47 3.48
C ARG A 192 -29.72 -20.41 2.40
N VAL A 193 -28.46 -20.25 2.01
CA VAL A 193 -27.84 -21.08 0.97
C VAL A 193 -27.54 -22.48 1.52
N SER A 194 -27.58 -23.52 0.68
CA SER A 194 -27.35 -24.92 1.09
C SER A 194 -26.04 -25.53 0.56
N ASP A 195 -25.24 -24.73 -0.15
CA ASP A 195 -24.00 -25.11 -0.85
C ASP A 195 -22.89 -24.11 -0.52
N TRP A 196 -22.37 -24.18 0.71
CA TRP A 196 -21.41 -23.22 1.23
C TRP A 196 -20.00 -23.68 1.03
N VAL A 197 -19.15 -22.75 0.62
CA VAL A 197 -17.72 -22.94 0.77
C VAL A 197 -17.33 -22.94 2.24
N VAL A 198 -16.58 -23.97 2.61
CA VAL A 198 -15.93 -24.09 3.91
C VAL A 198 -14.45 -24.36 3.74
N ILE A 199 -13.65 -23.78 4.62
CA ILE A 199 -12.24 -24.13 4.81
C ILE A 199 -12.12 -24.93 6.11
N SER A 200 -11.39 -26.05 6.08
CA SER A 200 -11.08 -26.77 7.31
C SER A 200 -9.92 -26.10 8.05
N GLU A 201 -10.11 -25.77 9.31
CA GLU A 201 -9.08 -25.13 10.15
C GLU A 201 -7.79 -25.95 10.22
N ALA A 202 -7.89 -27.28 10.18
CA ALA A 202 -6.73 -28.18 10.23
C ALA A 202 -5.73 -27.95 9.09
N ILE A 203 -6.14 -27.30 8.01
CA ILE A 203 -5.28 -26.94 6.88
C ILE A 203 -4.31 -25.82 7.25
N PHE A 204 -4.71 -24.93 8.15
CA PHE A 204 -3.87 -23.83 8.60
C PHE A 204 -2.88 -24.25 9.70
N ASP A 205 -3.01 -25.46 10.25
CA ASP A 205 -2.16 -25.95 11.33
C ASP A 205 -0.68 -26.00 10.90
N GLY A 206 0.17 -25.28 11.62
CA GLY A 206 1.59 -25.13 11.29
C GLY A 206 1.90 -24.20 10.11
N SER A 207 0.91 -23.49 9.55
CA SER A 207 1.14 -22.45 8.54
C SER A 207 1.31 -21.07 9.18
N ASP A 208 2.23 -20.27 8.64
CA ASP A 208 2.37 -18.87 9.05
C ASP A 208 1.15 -18.02 8.63
N VAL A 209 0.40 -18.47 7.61
CA VAL A 209 -0.84 -17.84 7.12
C VAL A 209 -1.87 -17.70 8.24
N TRP A 210 -1.95 -18.67 9.15
CA TRP A 210 -2.89 -18.63 10.27
C TRP A 210 -2.77 -17.38 11.14
N SER A 211 -1.56 -16.81 11.27
CA SER A 211 -1.34 -15.62 12.09
C SER A 211 -2.01 -14.35 11.54
N TYR A 212 -2.46 -14.40 10.29
CA TYR A 212 -3.11 -13.28 9.58
C TYR A 212 -4.61 -13.51 9.35
N VAL A 213 -5.12 -14.71 9.65
CA VAL A 213 -6.51 -15.09 9.41
C VAL A 213 -7.28 -15.06 10.74
N THR A 214 -8.39 -14.35 10.77
CA THR A 214 -9.35 -14.38 11.87
C THR A 214 -10.62 -15.12 11.44
N PRO A 215 -10.88 -16.33 11.95
CA PRO A 215 -12.12 -17.04 11.70
C PRO A 215 -13.30 -16.27 12.31
N LEU A 216 -14.20 -15.79 11.46
CA LEU A 216 -15.36 -15.00 11.86
C LEU A 216 -16.56 -15.90 12.14
N LEU A 217 -16.84 -16.80 11.20
CA LEU A 217 -18.00 -17.68 11.21
C LEU A 217 -17.55 -19.14 11.09
N ARG A 218 -18.13 -19.99 11.92
CA ARG A 218 -17.90 -21.44 11.93
C ARG A 218 -19.20 -22.20 11.84
N ASN A 219 -19.13 -23.37 11.21
CA ASN A 219 -20.27 -24.26 11.16
C ASN A 219 -20.66 -24.74 12.56
N ILE A 220 -21.94 -24.66 12.92
CA ILE A 220 -22.38 -25.07 14.26
C ILE A 220 -22.28 -26.59 14.51
N THR A 221 -22.39 -27.40 13.45
CA THR A 221 -22.34 -28.88 13.54
C THR A 221 -20.94 -29.45 13.34
N GLN A 222 -20.07 -28.72 12.63
CA GLN A 222 -18.68 -29.07 12.38
C GLN A 222 -17.80 -27.84 12.67
N PRO A 223 -17.50 -27.53 13.95
CA PRO A 223 -16.83 -26.29 14.33
C PRO A 223 -15.44 -26.05 13.69
N ASP A 224 -14.79 -27.11 13.22
CA ASP A 224 -13.51 -27.04 12.50
C ASP A 224 -13.69 -26.46 11.07
N PHE A 225 -14.92 -26.29 10.59
CA PHE A 225 -15.23 -25.73 9.28
C PHE A 225 -15.53 -24.24 9.39
N ILE A 226 -14.60 -23.44 8.88
CA ILE A 226 -14.68 -21.99 8.78
C ILE A 226 -15.46 -21.64 7.52
N THR A 227 -16.52 -20.86 7.68
CA THR A 227 -17.42 -20.45 6.59
C THR A 227 -17.29 -18.98 6.25
N GLY A 228 -16.73 -18.19 7.17
CA GLY A 228 -16.31 -16.81 6.92
C GLY A 228 -15.09 -16.44 7.74
N PHE A 229 -14.22 -15.62 7.16
CA PHE A 229 -13.00 -15.15 7.81
C PHE A 229 -12.59 -13.77 7.29
N ALA A 230 -11.84 -13.05 8.11
CA ALA A 230 -11.10 -11.87 7.70
C ALA A 230 -9.60 -12.20 7.64
N MET A 231 -8.88 -11.54 6.74
CA MET A 231 -7.44 -11.66 6.60
C MET A 231 -6.81 -10.28 6.41
N ASP A 232 -5.78 -10.00 7.21
CA ASP A 232 -4.92 -8.82 7.08
C ASP A 232 -3.46 -9.30 7.02
N SER A 233 -3.00 -9.56 5.79
CA SER A 233 -1.71 -10.21 5.54
C SER A 233 -0.56 -9.21 5.70
N LEU A 234 0.49 -9.60 6.42
CA LEU A 234 1.76 -8.85 6.43
C LEU A 234 2.68 -9.21 5.25
N TYR A 235 2.28 -10.16 4.39
CA TYR A 235 3.11 -10.58 3.26
C TYR A 235 2.91 -9.66 2.06
N GLU A 236 1.70 -9.61 1.52
CA GLU A 236 1.36 -8.95 0.27
C GLU A 236 -0.12 -8.55 0.26
N GLY A 237 -0.43 -7.47 -0.47
CA GLY A 237 -1.78 -7.04 -0.80
C GLY A 237 -2.59 -6.42 0.32
N GLY A 238 -3.84 -6.11 0.00
CA GLY A 238 -4.81 -5.49 0.89
C GLY A 238 -5.52 -6.49 1.79
N ARG A 239 -6.51 -5.99 2.53
CA ARG A 239 -7.35 -6.81 3.41
C ARG A 239 -8.33 -7.65 2.60
N LEU A 240 -8.76 -8.76 3.20
CA LEU A 240 -9.73 -9.67 2.61
C LEU A 240 -10.78 -10.06 3.64
N VAL A 241 -12.05 -10.07 3.24
CA VAL A 241 -13.11 -10.76 3.96
C VAL A 241 -13.75 -11.76 3.00
N HIS A 242 -13.86 -13.00 3.47
CA HIS A 242 -14.65 -14.02 2.81
C HIS A 242 -15.89 -14.30 3.64
N LEU A 243 -17.06 -14.22 3.00
CA LEU A 243 -18.34 -14.51 3.61
C LEU A 243 -19.00 -15.69 2.88
N PRO A 244 -19.81 -16.47 3.60
CA PRO A 244 -20.63 -17.46 2.94
C PRO A 244 -21.79 -16.70 2.24
N GLY A 245 -22.30 -17.22 1.12
CA GLY A 245 -23.58 -16.76 0.53
C GLY A 245 -23.47 -16.48 -0.97
N ASP A 246 -24.59 -16.22 -1.64
CA ASP A 246 -24.58 -16.01 -3.09
C ASP A 246 -25.17 -14.66 -3.52
N GLY A 247 -25.42 -13.77 -2.55
CA GLY A 247 -25.99 -12.43 -2.73
C GLY A 247 -27.51 -12.38 -2.83
N LEU A 248 -28.21 -13.52 -2.85
CA LEU A 248 -29.67 -13.56 -2.95
C LEU A 248 -30.35 -13.66 -1.58
N SER A 249 -31.39 -12.85 -1.37
CA SER A 249 -32.22 -12.87 -0.15
C SER A 249 -31.39 -12.72 1.13
N ILE A 250 -30.53 -11.69 1.16
CA ILE A 250 -29.63 -11.37 2.27
C ILE A 250 -30.47 -11.23 3.55
N PRO A 251 -30.26 -12.10 4.55
CA PRO A 251 -30.91 -11.98 5.84
C PRO A 251 -30.46 -10.70 6.56
N THR A 252 -31.36 -10.09 7.32
CA THR A 252 -31.07 -8.88 8.10
C THR A 252 -29.88 -9.04 9.05
N ALA A 253 -29.58 -10.26 9.49
CA ALA A 253 -28.39 -10.52 10.28
C ALA A 253 -27.08 -10.33 9.44
N PHE A 254 -27.08 -10.72 8.17
CA PHE A 254 -25.91 -10.58 7.31
C PHE A 254 -25.73 -9.16 6.76
N GLU A 255 -26.77 -8.32 6.75
CA GLU A 255 -26.69 -6.94 6.28
C GLU A 255 -25.57 -6.16 6.99
N SER A 256 -25.52 -6.18 8.34
CA SER A 256 -24.47 -5.47 9.09
C SER A 256 -23.08 -6.07 8.91
N ILE A 257 -22.97 -7.40 8.74
CA ILE A 257 -21.68 -8.06 8.46
C ILE A 257 -21.10 -7.55 7.12
N ILE A 258 -21.94 -7.41 6.09
CA ILE A 258 -21.51 -6.95 4.77
C ILE A 258 -21.04 -5.49 4.83
N ILE A 259 -21.82 -4.61 5.49
CA ILE A 259 -21.47 -3.19 5.66
C ILE A 259 -20.16 -3.05 6.45
N ASP A 260 -20.09 -3.66 7.64
CA ASP A 260 -18.91 -3.62 8.51
C ASP A 260 -17.66 -4.17 7.79
N SER A 261 -17.83 -5.19 6.93
CA SER A 261 -16.75 -5.74 6.12
C SER A 261 -16.23 -4.71 5.12
N VAL A 262 -17.10 -4.03 4.38
CA VAL A 262 -16.70 -3.00 3.40
C VAL A 262 -15.98 -1.85 4.10
N GLU A 263 -16.48 -1.38 5.24
CA GLU A 263 -15.84 -0.31 6.03
C GLU A 263 -14.46 -0.70 6.57
N TRP A 264 -14.27 -1.95 6.98
CA TRP A 264 -12.98 -2.45 7.46
C TRP A 264 -11.98 -2.71 6.33
N LEU A 265 -12.48 -3.13 5.16
CA LEU A 265 -11.68 -3.41 3.98
C LEU A 265 -11.10 -2.16 3.31
N MET A 266 -11.74 -1.01 3.48
CA MET A 266 -11.27 0.27 2.93
C MET A 266 -9.82 0.56 3.37
N PRO A 267 -8.87 0.73 2.42
CA PRO A 267 -7.51 1.11 2.76
C PRO A 267 -7.47 2.54 3.29
N ARG A 268 -6.61 2.78 4.29
CA ARG A 268 -6.35 4.11 4.86
C ARG A 268 -4.86 4.42 4.73
N PRO A 269 -4.39 4.72 3.51
CA PRO A 269 -2.96 4.83 3.26
C PRO A 269 -2.38 6.16 3.78
N LYS A 270 -1.09 6.16 4.09
CA LYS A 270 -0.28 7.37 4.34
C LYS A 270 -0.10 8.21 3.08
N GLY A 271 -0.18 7.56 1.93
CA GLY A 271 -0.13 8.17 0.63
C GLY A 271 -0.44 7.16 -0.48
N ARG A 272 -0.80 7.67 -1.64
CA ARG A 272 -1.20 6.94 -2.82
C ARG A 272 -0.09 7.07 -3.86
N ILE A 273 0.50 5.93 -4.22
CA ILE A 273 1.60 5.85 -5.16
C ILE A 273 1.06 5.36 -6.49
N VAL A 274 1.55 5.93 -7.58
CA VAL A 274 1.29 5.45 -8.93
C VAL A 274 2.59 5.27 -9.70
N PHE A 275 2.73 4.14 -10.38
CA PHE A 275 3.87 3.84 -11.24
C PHE A 275 3.48 4.06 -12.70
N ASP A 276 4.30 4.82 -13.42
CA ASP A 276 3.98 5.22 -14.79
C ASP A 276 4.14 4.06 -15.78
N TYR A 277 3.02 3.54 -16.28
CA TYR A 277 2.98 2.58 -17.40
C TYR A 277 2.68 3.29 -18.73
N THR A 278 2.34 4.59 -18.68
CA THR A 278 1.91 5.35 -19.85
C THR A 278 3.04 5.62 -20.83
N HIS A 279 4.30 5.58 -20.36
CA HIS A 279 5.51 5.78 -21.16
C HIS A 279 6.39 4.54 -21.30
N GLN A 280 5.79 3.35 -21.15
CA GLN A 280 6.44 2.05 -21.29
C GLN A 280 7.74 1.95 -20.46
N PRO A 281 7.63 1.83 -19.13
CA PRO A 281 8.78 1.62 -18.28
C PRO A 281 9.51 0.35 -18.73
N ARG A 282 10.83 0.37 -18.59
CA ARG A 282 11.63 -0.76 -19.05
C ARG A 282 11.27 -2.04 -18.28
N ASP A 283 11.32 -1.97 -16.96
CA ASP A 283 10.92 -3.05 -16.05
C ASP A 283 9.53 -2.79 -15.44
N GLY A 284 8.70 -3.84 -15.39
CA GLY A 284 7.40 -3.82 -14.74
C GLY A 284 7.45 -4.07 -13.23
N ILE A 285 6.28 -4.16 -12.62
CA ILE A 285 6.11 -4.49 -11.20
C ILE A 285 5.94 -6.00 -11.04
N ASP A 286 5.07 -6.59 -11.86
CA ASP A 286 4.64 -7.97 -11.76
C ASP A 286 5.17 -8.83 -12.90
N SER A 287 5.18 -10.14 -12.67
CA SER A 287 5.71 -11.09 -13.65
C SER A 287 4.83 -11.26 -14.89
N TRP A 288 3.59 -10.79 -14.85
CA TRP A 288 2.64 -10.83 -15.96
C TRP A 288 2.53 -9.51 -16.71
N ASP A 289 3.25 -8.47 -16.29
CA ASP A 289 3.33 -7.21 -17.04
C ASP A 289 4.03 -7.46 -18.38
N THR A 290 3.27 -7.50 -19.46
CA THR A 290 3.78 -7.87 -20.79
C THR A 290 3.42 -6.86 -21.89
N ASP A 291 2.30 -6.15 -21.75
CA ASP A 291 1.79 -5.27 -22.83
C ASP A 291 2.35 -3.84 -22.79
N TYR A 292 2.78 -3.38 -21.61
CA TYR A 292 3.19 -1.99 -21.38
C TYR A 292 4.60 -1.84 -20.81
N VAL A 293 5.42 -2.88 -20.93
CA VAL A 293 6.84 -2.86 -20.54
C VAL A 293 7.69 -3.29 -21.71
N THR A 294 8.95 -2.84 -21.78
CA THR A 294 9.82 -3.15 -22.94
C THR A 294 10.83 -4.25 -22.70
N THR A 295 11.16 -4.54 -21.44
CA THR A 295 11.92 -5.72 -21.07
C THR A 295 11.22 -6.49 -19.96
N TYR A 296 11.61 -7.75 -19.85
CA TYR A 296 11.28 -8.58 -18.70
C TYR A 296 12.52 -9.33 -18.27
N VAL A 297 13.02 -8.98 -17.10
CA VAL A 297 14.05 -9.76 -16.42
C VAL A 297 13.55 -9.99 -15.01
N ALA A 298 13.08 -11.20 -14.72
CA ALA A 298 12.43 -11.55 -13.45
C ALA A 298 13.09 -11.00 -12.14
N PRO A 299 14.42 -10.93 -11.98
CA PRO A 299 15.02 -10.28 -10.80
C PRO A 299 14.90 -8.76 -10.77
N HIS A 300 14.56 -8.10 -11.88
CA HIS A 300 14.58 -6.65 -12.05
C HIS A 300 13.20 -5.98 -12.07
N ILE A 301 12.14 -6.72 -11.73
CA ILE A 301 10.79 -6.15 -11.54
C ILE A 301 10.59 -5.55 -10.14
N PHE A 302 9.59 -4.68 -9.98
CA PHE A 302 9.36 -3.89 -8.75
C PHE A 302 8.32 -4.48 -7.76
N GLY A 303 7.92 -5.74 -7.89
CA GLY A 303 6.89 -6.36 -7.05
C GLY A 303 7.18 -6.31 -5.55
N GLN A 304 8.44 -6.50 -5.12
CA GLN A 304 8.82 -6.37 -3.72
C GLN A 304 8.82 -4.92 -3.22
N PHE A 305 9.04 -3.94 -4.10
CA PHE A 305 8.92 -2.52 -3.75
C PHE A 305 7.46 -2.13 -3.54
N ARG A 306 6.54 -2.59 -4.41
CA ARG A 306 5.10 -2.47 -4.17
C ARG A 306 4.71 -3.15 -2.85
N ASN A 307 5.12 -4.39 -2.62
CA ASN A 307 4.79 -5.10 -1.36
C ASN A 307 5.33 -4.35 -0.13
N LEU A 308 6.54 -3.79 -0.21
CA LEU A 308 7.08 -2.94 0.85
C LEU A 308 6.19 -1.71 1.10
N ALA A 309 5.77 -1.03 0.04
CA ALA A 309 4.90 0.13 0.14
C ALA A 309 3.55 -0.24 0.79
N VAL A 310 2.88 -1.28 0.28
CA VAL A 310 1.57 -1.71 0.81
C VAL A 310 1.68 -2.17 2.27
N ASN A 311 2.69 -2.97 2.61
CA ASN A 311 2.95 -3.40 3.99
C ASN A 311 3.36 -2.25 4.93
N THR A 312 3.74 -1.09 4.38
CA THR A 312 4.02 0.14 5.15
C THR A 312 2.89 1.17 5.06
N SER A 313 1.69 0.70 4.68
CA SER A 313 0.43 1.43 4.60
C SER A 313 0.38 2.50 3.50
N TYR A 314 0.87 2.17 2.32
CA TYR A 314 0.60 2.93 1.09
C TYR A 314 -0.40 2.17 0.21
N THR A 315 -1.02 2.87 -0.74
CA THR A 315 -1.64 2.21 -1.89
C THR A 315 -0.76 2.38 -3.11
N PHE A 316 -0.88 1.47 -4.06
CA PHE A 316 0.02 1.39 -5.21
C PHE A 316 -0.72 1.00 -6.48
N ASP A 317 -0.84 1.94 -7.42
CA ASP A 317 -1.46 1.76 -8.72
C ASP A 317 -0.43 1.71 -9.87
N LYS A 318 -0.86 1.19 -11.02
CA LYS A 318 -0.16 1.30 -12.32
C LYS A 318 -0.93 2.29 -13.20
N LEU A 319 -0.30 3.37 -13.66
CA LEU A 319 -0.97 4.33 -14.54
C LEU A 319 -0.92 3.84 -15.99
N TYR A 320 -2.00 3.21 -16.45
CA TYR A 320 -2.08 2.68 -17.82
C TYR A 320 -2.33 3.78 -18.88
N PRO A 321 -1.92 3.58 -20.15
CA PRO A 321 -2.23 4.52 -21.23
C PRO A 321 -3.73 4.79 -21.34
N SER A 322 -4.12 6.01 -21.70
CA SER A 322 -5.54 6.38 -21.80
C SER A 322 -5.84 7.27 -23.01
N SER A 323 -7.02 7.08 -23.59
CA SER A 323 -7.50 7.84 -24.76
C SER A 323 -7.76 9.32 -24.45
N ILE A 324 -8.00 9.68 -23.18
CA ILE A 324 -8.17 11.06 -22.72
C ILE A 324 -6.84 11.77 -22.40
N GLY A 325 -5.72 11.06 -22.51
CA GLY A 325 -4.37 11.56 -22.25
C GLY A 325 -3.64 10.76 -21.17
N ASN A 326 -2.33 10.58 -21.35
CA ASN A 326 -1.47 9.81 -20.45
C ASN A 326 -1.25 10.55 -19.12
N ILE A 327 -0.51 11.66 -19.15
CA ILE A 327 -0.27 12.48 -17.95
C ILE A 327 -1.10 13.76 -18.02
N THR A 328 -2.13 13.84 -17.19
CA THR A 328 -3.01 15.02 -17.04
C THR A 328 -3.22 15.33 -15.57
N ALA A 329 -3.55 16.58 -15.24
CA ALA A 329 -3.78 16.99 -13.86
C ALA A 329 -4.88 16.15 -13.19
N ALA A 330 -5.96 15.83 -13.91
CA ALA A 330 -7.05 15.01 -13.39
C ALA A 330 -6.61 13.57 -13.06
N ARG A 331 -5.68 13.01 -13.83
CA ARG A 331 -5.16 11.65 -13.60
C ARG A 331 -4.12 11.58 -12.49
N LEU A 332 -3.39 12.66 -12.23
CA LEU A 332 -2.42 12.73 -11.12
C LEU A 332 -3.06 13.18 -9.80
N ALA A 333 -4.17 13.91 -9.83
CA ALA A 333 -4.85 14.44 -8.65
C ALA A 333 -5.18 13.42 -7.55
N PRO A 334 -5.51 12.14 -7.84
CA PRO A 334 -5.78 11.14 -6.80
C PRO A 334 -4.53 10.63 -6.07
N TYR A 335 -3.33 10.98 -6.54
CA TYR A 335 -2.06 10.41 -6.09
C TYR A 335 -1.20 11.44 -5.39
N ASP A 336 -0.28 10.95 -4.57
CA ASP A 336 0.73 11.74 -3.85
C ASP A 336 2.13 11.54 -4.45
N VAL A 337 2.40 10.36 -5.02
CA VAL A 337 3.71 10.04 -5.61
C VAL A 337 3.55 9.43 -7.00
N LEU A 338 4.23 10.01 -7.99
CA LEU A 338 4.43 9.41 -9.31
C LEU A 338 5.84 8.80 -9.38
N VAL A 339 5.90 7.51 -9.70
CA VAL A 339 7.15 6.77 -9.93
C VAL A 339 7.40 6.65 -11.42
N MET A 340 8.53 7.17 -11.88
CA MET A 340 8.98 7.07 -13.28
C MET A 340 10.26 6.23 -13.32
N ALA A 341 10.17 5.01 -13.84
CA ALA A 341 11.31 4.12 -14.00
C ALA A 341 11.68 3.99 -15.48
N TRP A 342 12.89 4.45 -15.82
CA TRP A 342 13.49 4.45 -17.17
C TRP A 342 12.49 4.19 -18.32
N PRO A 343 11.87 5.25 -18.88
CA PRO A 343 10.81 5.08 -19.87
C PRO A 343 11.38 4.92 -21.27
N ASP A 344 10.74 4.06 -22.06
CA ASP A 344 11.07 3.86 -23.47
C ASP A 344 10.19 4.69 -24.43
N GLN A 345 9.25 5.47 -23.91
CA GLN A 345 8.54 6.50 -24.66
C GLN A 345 8.86 7.91 -24.14
N LYS A 346 8.76 8.88 -25.05
CA LYS A 346 9.08 10.28 -24.73
C LYS A 346 7.89 10.97 -24.06
N TYR A 347 8.16 11.68 -22.97
CA TYR A 347 7.20 12.65 -22.45
C TYR A 347 7.09 13.84 -23.39
N THR A 348 5.87 14.35 -23.57
CA THR A 348 5.65 15.61 -24.25
C THR A 348 5.94 16.78 -23.31
N ALA A 349 6.21 17.96 -23.87
CA ALA A 349 6.38 19.17 -23.08
C ALA A 349 5.12 19.55 -22.27
N ALA A 350 3.93 19.18 -22.75
CA ALA A 350 2.68 19.39 -22.03
C ALA A 350 2.57 18.48 -20.80
N GLU A 351 2.97 17.21 -20.92
CA GLU A 351 3.03 16.27 -19.80
C GLU A 351 4.06 16.73 -18.75
N GLY A 352 5.25 17.16 -19.19
CA GLY A 352 6.26 17.72 -18.29
C GLY A 352 5.76 18.96 -17.54
N ALA A 353 4.98 19.84 -18.18
CA ALA A 353 4.38 21.00 -17.51
C ALA A 353 3.30 20.61 -16.50
N VAL A 354 2.49 19.59 -16.79
CA VAL A 354 1.51 19.04 -15.84
C VAL A 354 2.21 18.45 -14.61
N ILE A 355 3.30 17.72 -14.82
CA ILE A 355 4.10 17.14 -13.73
C ILE A 355 4.70 18.26 -12.87
N ASP A 356 5.32 19.26 -13.49
CA ASP A 356 5.89 20.43 -12.79
C ASP A 356 4.86 21.17 -11.93
N GLU A 357 3.68 21.45 -12.50
CA GLU A 357 2.59 22.12 -11.79
C GLU A 357 2.06 21.25 -10.64
N TRP A 358 1.82 19.96 -10.87
CA TRP A 358 1.34 19.02 -9.86
C TRP A 358 2.33 18.87 -8.70
N VAL A 359 3.63 18.76 -8.98
CA VAL A 359 4.68 18.72 -7.94
C VAL A 359 4.71 20.03 -7.18
N SER A 360 4.68 21.17 -7.87
CA SER A 360 4.66 22.47 -7.20
C SER A 360 3.45 22.63 -6.25
N GLY A 361 2.35 21.93 -6.53
CA GLY A 361 1.11 21.91 -5.77
C GLY A 361 1.06 20.90 -4.61
N GLY A 362 2.08 20.06 -4.42
CA GLY A 362 2.16 19.10 -3.30
C GLY A 362 2.46 17.66 -3.69
N GLY A 363 2.27 17.31 -4.97
CA GLY A 363 2.62 16.00 -5.49
C GLY A 363 4.14 15.75 -5.47
N SER A 364 4.54 14.49 -5.55
CA SER A 364 5.95 14.12 -5.44
C SER A 364 6.42 13.15 -6.53
N LEU A 365 7.70 13.21 -6.86
CA LEU A 365 8.32 12.36 -7.88
C LEU A 365 9.38 11.44 -7.29
N LEU A 366 9.31 10.18 -7.68
CA LEU A 366 10.42 9.23 -7.59
C LEU A 366 10.88 8.88 -9.01
N VAL A 367 12.03 9.41 -9.40
CA VAL A 367 12.60 9.20 -10.73
C VAL A 367 13.76 8.22 -10.64
N LEU A 368 13.64 7.12 -11.37
CA LEU A 368 14.57 6.01 -11.39
C LEU A 368 15.23 5.97 -12.79
N GLY A 369 16.33 6.72 -12.93
CA GLY A 369 17.16 6.73 -14.14
C GLY A 369 18.16 5.59 -14.15
N ASP A 370 18.96 5.44 -15.20
CA ASP A 370 19.99 4.40 -15.34
C ASP A 370 21.13 4.95 -16.21
N ARG A 371 22.17 4.16 -16.47
CA ARG A 371 23.30 4.48 -17.33
C ARG A 371 22.87 4.66 -18.78
N THR A 372 23.64 5.48 -19.48
CA THR A 372 23.59 5.56 -20.95
C THR A 372 24.19 4.31 -21.61
N GLU A 373 23.91 4.09 -22.89
CA GLU A 373 24.45 2.97 -23.67
C GLU A 373 24.03 1.60 -23.12
N LEU A 374 22.75 1.45 -22.79
CA LEU A 374 22.19 0.16 -22.42
C LEU A 374 22.12 -0.80 -23.62
N GLY A 375 22.24 -0.27 -24.84
CA GLY A 375 22.36 -1.06 -26.08
C GLY A 375 21.01 -1.58 -26.60
N PHE A 376 19.91 -1.01 -26.15
CA PHE A 376 18.56 -1.32 -26.59
C PHE A 376 18.11 -0.38 -27.73
N PRO A 377 17.07 -0.74 -28.52
CA PRO A 377 16.62 0.08 -29.65
C PRO A 377 16.14 1.49 -29.26
N ASN A 378 15.63 1.66 -28.03
CA ASN A 378 15.06 2.90 -27.51
C ASN A 378 15.89 3.41 -26.31
N ASP A 379 17.15 3.75 -26.55
CA ASP A 379 18.10 4.19 -25.52
C ASP A 379 18.10 5.72 -25.35
N TYR A 380 16.94 6.28 -25.02
CA TYR A 380 16.76 7.74 -24.78
C TYR A 380 16.06 8.02 -23.44
N GLY A 381 16.12 7.07 -22.50
CA GLY A 381 15.53 7.18 -21.17
C GLY A 381 16.11 8.36 -20.37
N ASP A 382 17.40 8.61 -20.51
CA ASP A 382 18.09 9.77 -19.95
C ASP A 382 17.59 11.09 -20.55
N GLU A 383 17.47 11.19 -21.88
CA GLU A 383 16.97 12.40 -22.56
C GLU A 383 15.53 12.73 -22.15
N THR A 384 14.67 11.72 -22.10
CA THR A 384 13.25 11.90 -21.76
C THR A 384 13.07 12.25 -20.29
N LEU A 385 13.80 11.59 -19.37
CA LEU A 385 13.76 11.94 -17.95
C LEU A 385 14.35 13.33 -17.71
N ASN A 386 15.45 13.70 -18.36
CA ASN A 386 16.00 15.06 -18.27
C ASN A 386 15.06 16.14 -18.81
N THR A 387 14.16 15.80 -19.76
CA THR A 387 13.12 16.72 -20.24
C THR A 387 12.09 16.99 -19.17
N VAL A 388 11.63 15.95 -18.45
CA VAL A 388 10.73 16.12 -17.29
C VAL A 388 11.46 16.83 -16.15
N MET A 389 12.75 16.53 -15.97
CA MET A 389 13.53 17.03 -14.86
C MET A 389 14.05 18.47 -15.02
N GLN A 390 13.79 19.12 -16.15
CA GLN A 390 14.45 20.39 -16.54
C GLN A 390 14.26 21.57 -15.56
N ASN A 391 13.20 21.55 -14.75
CA ASN A 391 12.89 22.59 -13.77
C ASN A 391 13.40 22.28 -12.36
N PHE A 392 13.84 21.05 -12.13
CA PHE A 392 14.48 20.66 -10.88
C PHE A 392 15.98 20.86 -11.03
N ASP A 393 16.65 21.21 -9.94
CA ASP A 393 18.07 21.50 -9.92
C ASP A 393 18.94 20.22 -9.94
N MET A 394 18.48 19.18 -10.64
CA MET A 394 19.17 17.90 -10.78
C MET A 394 18.89 17.26 -12.14
N SER A 395 19.87 16.53 -12.68
CA SER A 395 19.72 15.83 -13.96
C SER A 395 20.59 14.58 -14.03
N LEU A 396 20.19 13.61 -14.86
CA LEU A 396 21.02 12.48 -15.25
C LEU A 396 22.18 12.98 -16.11
N GLY A 397 23.39 12.53 -15.80
CA GLY A 397 24.55 12.69 -16.67
C GLY A 397 24.54 11.69 -17.83
N THR A 398 25.69 11.59 -18.49
CA THR A 398 25.93 10.67 -19.61
C THR A 398 27.07 9.70 -19.29
N THR A 399 27.30 9.42 -18.01
CA THR A 399 28.28 8.43 -17.58
C THR A 399 27.74 7.02 -17.80
N ASN A 400 28.66 6.08 -17.96
CA ASN A 400 28.35 4.67 -18.15
C ASN A 400 29.19 3.86 -17.16
N GLU A 401 28.96 4.08 -15.85
CA GLU A 401 29.70 3.37 -14.82
C GLU A 401 29.17 1.94 -14.74
N MET A 402 30.04 0.97 -15.02
CA MET A 402 29.67 -0.45 -15.14
C MET A 402 29.90 -1.24 -13.85
N ASN A 403 30.63 -0.68 -12.88
CA ASN A 403 30.96 -1.41 -11.66
C ASN A 403 29.85 -1.23 -10.61
N PRO A 404 29.19 -2.32 -10.19
CA PRO A 404 28.31 -2.26 -9.03
C PRO A 404 29.12 -1.87 -7.79
N GLY A 405 28.48 -1.15 -6.86
CA GLY A 405 29.17 -0.64 -5.68
C GLY A 405 28.24 -0.37 -4.52
N THR A 406 28.84 -0.09 -3.36
CA THR A 406 28.13 0.44 -2.19
C THR A 406 28.40 1.94 -2.10
N MET A 407 27.33 2.72 -2.24
CA MET A 407 27.34 4.17 -2.21
C MET A 407 27.47 4.66 -0.78
N THR A 408 28.16 5.77 -0.59
CA THR A 408 28.33 6.41 0.72
C THR A 408 27.26 7.47 0.97
N PRO A 409 26.73 7.56 2.20
CA PRO A 409 25.66 8.50 2.53
C PRO A 409 26.17 9.94 2.53
N GLY A 410 25.32 10.86 2.05
CA GLY A 410 25.44 12.30 2.25
C GLY A 410 24.80 12.77 3.55
N THR A 411 24.05 13.88 3.49
CA THR A 411 23.23 14.38 4.60
C THR A 411 21.84 14.68 4.06
N HIS A 412 20.85 13.87 4.46
CA HIS A 412 19.46 14.02 4.05
C HIS A 412 18.56 13.17 4.95
N VAL A 413 17.35 13.63 5.25
CA VAL A 413 16.41 12.95 6.17
C VAL A 413 16.07 11.52 5.77
N THR A 414 16.15 11.21 4.47
CA THR A 414 15.91 9.86 3.95
C THR A 414 17.01 8.85 4.31
N LEU A 415 18.14 9.30 4.87
CA LEU A 415 19.27 8.45 5.27
C LEU A 415 19.11 7.86 6.68
N GLU A 416 17.97 8.07 7.34
CA GLU A 416 17.73 7.56 8.68
C GLU A 416 17.91 6.04 8.79
N GLY A 417 18.96 5.62 9.50
CA GLY A 417 19.32 4.22 9.68
C GLY A 417 20.05 3.58 8.48
N CYS A 418 20.47 4.37 7.49
CA CYS A 418 21.22 3.91 6.33
C CYS A 418 22.72 4.19 6.50
N THR A 419 23.55 3.18 6.26
CA THR A 419 25.02 3.27 6.28
C THR A 419 25.66 3.01 4.91
N GLY A 420 24.90 2.43 3.97
CA GLY A 420 25.30 2.24 2.58
C GLY A 420 24.10 1.93 1.69
N LEU A 421 24.21 2.21 0.39
CA LEU A 421 23.21 1.84 -0.62
C LEU A 421 23.90 1.00 -1.69
N THR A 422 23.39 -0.20 -1.98
CA THR A 422 23.93 -0.98 -3.10
C THR A 422 23.30 -0.51 -4.39
N MET A 423 24.14 -0.23 -5.38
CA MET A 423 23.73 0.26 -6.69
C MET A 423 24.48 -0.50 -7.78
N GLY A 424 23.76 -0.85 -8.84
CA GLY A 424 24.29 -1.50 -10.02
C GLY A 424 25.06 -0.55 -10.94
N PRO A 425 25.19 -0.92 -12.22
CA PRO A 425 25.60 0.01 -13.26
C PRO A 425 24.73 1.26 -13.24
N ARG A 426 25.32 2.44 -13.48
CA ARG A 426 24.66 3.72 -13.18
C ARG A 426 25.22 4.89 -13.96
N ASN A 427 24.43 5.96 -13.96
CA ASN A 427 24.87 7.30 -14.31
C ASN A 427 25.48 8.02 -13.09
N TYR A 428 26.09 9.19 -13.32
CA TYR A 428 26.31 10.19 -12.27
C TYR A 428 25.35 11.35 -12.47
N LEU A 429 24.93 11.97 -11.38
CA LEU A 429 24.00 13.09 -11.43
C LEU A 429 24.74 14.42 -11.48
N SER A 430 24.19 15.38 -12.21
CA SER A 430 24.47 16.79 -12.01
C SER A 430 23.51 17.31 -10.96
N VAL A 431 24.03 17.88 -9.89
CA VAL A 431 23.23 18.46 -8.78
C VAL A 431 23.62 19.92 -8.65
N LEU A 432 22.63 20.81 -8.74
CA LEU A 432 22.78 22.26 -8.81
C LEU A 432 21.83 22.90 -7.78
N GLY A 433 21.86 24.24 -7.72
CA GLY A 433 20.82 25.05 -7.06
C GLY A 433 20.43 24.57 -5.66
N ASN A 434 19.14 24.27 -5.49
CA ASN A 434 18.53 23.87 -4.22
C ASN A 434 18.42 22.34 -4.06
N ALA A 435 18.86 21.54 -5.04
CA ALA A 435 18.89 20.10 -4.89
C ALA A 435 20.04 19.67 -3.95
N THR A 436 19.81 18.61 -3.20
CA THR A 436 20.76 18.06 -2.23
C THR A 436 21.15 16.64 -2.64
N THR A 437 22.45 16.37 -2.69
CA THR A 437 22.94 15.01 -2.92
C THR A 437 22.70 14.13 -1.70
N ILE A 438 22.05 12.98 -1.91
CA ILE A 438 21.68 12.01 -0.88
C ILE A 438 22.72 10.88 -0.81
N TRP A 439 23.16 10.36 -1.96
CA TRP A 439 24.12 9.26 -2.05
C TRP A 439 25.25 9.59 -3.02
N PHE A 440 26.45 9.10 -2.69
CA PHE A 440 27.68 9.31 -3.48
C PHE A 440 28.35 8.00 -3.89
N ASP A 441 28.86 7.96 -5.11
CA ASP A 441 29.90 7.04 -5.53
C ASP A 441 31.28 7.72 -5.46
N GLY A 442 32.00 7.51 -4.36
CA GLY A 442 33.18 8.30 -4.05
C GLY A 442 32.82 9.78 -3.87
N THR A 443 33.14 10.60 -4.87
CA THR A 443 32.79 12.04 -4.87
C THR A 443 31.66 12.38 -5.84
N HIS A 444 31.14 11.41 -6.60
CA HIS A 444 30.14 11.65 -7.62
C HIS A 444 28.72 11.45 -7.06
N PRO A 445 27.80 12.40 -7.22
CA PRO A 445 26.39 12.22 -6.87
C PRO A 445 25.74 11.10 -7.67
N VAL A 446 24.96 10.24 -7.00
CA VAL A 446 24.21 9.14 -7.64
C VAL A 446 22.74 9.07 -7.23
N VAL A 447 22.37 9.74 -6.14
CA VAL A 447 20.98 10.02 -5.78
C VAL A 447 20.90 11.45 -5.25
N ALA A 448 19.91 12.20 -5.69
CA ALA A 448 19.65 13.56 -5.23
C ALA A 448 18.16 13.75 -4.90
N GLY A 449 17.88 14.70 -4.03
CA GLY A 449 16.52 15.10 -3.67
C GLY A 449 16.36 16.62 -3.67
N GLN A 450 15.15 17.10 -3.88
CA GLN A 450 14.79 18.52 -3.85
C GLN A 450 13.37 18.70 -3.35
N GLU A 451 13.17 19.75 -2.57
CA GLU A 451 11.83 20.29 -2.30
C GLU A 451 11.51 21.34 -3.38
N TYR A 452 10.33 21.23 -3.98
CA TYR A 452 9.93 22.05 -5.11
C TYR A 452 8.47 22.47 -4.98
N GLY A 453 8.25 23.76 -4.70
CA GLY A 453 6.93 24.25 -4.29
C GLY A 453 6.52 23.59 -2.98
N ALA A 454 5.33 22.96 -2.96
CA ALA A 454 4.87 22.14 -1.85
C ALA A 454 5.24 20.66 -1.99
N GLY A 455 5.78 20.23 -3.13
CA GLY A 455 6.12 18.84 -3.41
C GLY A 455 7.60 18.50 -3.26
N ARG A 456 7.94 17.24 -3.52
CA ARG A 456 9.31 16.71 -3.36
C ARG A 456 9.70 15.81 -4.52
N VAL A 457 10.98 15.82 -4.87
CA VAL A 457 11.51 15.06 -6.01
C VAL A 457 12.77 14.32 -5.58
N ILE A 458 12.86 13.04 -5.92
CA ILE A 458 14.09 12.24 -5.87
C ILE A 458 14.46 11.76 -7.26
N LEU A 459 15.74 11.88 -7.60
CA LEU A 459 16.33 11.28 -8.78
C LEU A 459 17.41 10.27 -8.35
N SER A 460 17.26 9.02 -8.78
CA SER A 460 18.28 7.97 -8.74
C SER A 460 18.95 7.83 -10.10
N ALA A 461 20.26 7.55 -10.09
CA ALA A 461 21.05 7.28 -11.29
C ALA A 461 21.03 5.81 -11.75
N ASP A 462 20.33 4.95 -11.02
CA ASP A 462 20.11 3.53 -11.31
C ASP A 462 18.65 3.17 -11.01
N MET A 463 18.00 2.48 -11.96
CA MET A 463 16.59 2.17 -11.88
C MET A 463 16.35 0.96 -10.99
N ASN A 464 17.36 0.10 -10.88
CA ASN A 464 17.29 -1.17 -10.19
C ASN A 464 17.46 -1.04 -8.68
N ILE A 465 17.69 0.17 -8.11
CA ILE A 465 17.95 0.33 -6.66
C ILE A 465 16.83 -0.20 -5.76
N PHE A 466 15.60 -0.31 -6.28
CA PHE A 466 14.43 -0.81 -5.57
C PHE A 466 13.78 -2.03 -6.22
N ASP A 467 14.41 -2.62 -7.24
CA ASP A 467 13.89 -3.85 -7.84
C ASP A 467 14.01 -5.06 -6.88
N ASN A 468 13.43 -6.19 -7.28
CA ASN A 468 13.47 -7.43 -6.50
C ASN A 468 14.89 -7.94 -6.20
N GLY A 469 15.87 -7.61 -7.04
CA GLY A 469 17.26 -8.03 -6.93
C GLY A 469 18.07 -7.17 -5.96
N ALA A 470 17.80 -5.87 -5.89
CA ALA A 470 18.55 -4.92 -5.08
C ALA A 470 17.87 -4.56 -3.76
N LEU A 471 16.53 -4.64 -3.65
CA LEU A 471 15.79 -4.16 -2.48
C LEU A 471 16.26 -4.82 -1.18
N GLY A 472 16.60 -6.12 -1.23
CA GLY A 472 17.12 -6.89 -0.09
C GLY A 472 18.58 -6.62 0.26
N LEU A 473 19.31 -5.80 -0.50
CA LEU A 473 20.73 -5.54 -0.30
C LEU A 473 20.97 -4.34 0.62
N THR A 474 22.09 -4.38 1.36
CA THR A 474 22.57 -3.34 2.30
C THR A 474 21.46 -2.63 3.06
N ASN A 475 21.10 -1.41 2.66
CA ASN A 475 19.99 -0.65 3.24
C ASN A 475 18.96 -0.20 2.20
N ASN A 476 18.92 -0.82 1.01
CA ASN A 476 18.01 -0.45 -0.08
C ASN A 476 16.54 -0.46 0.38
N ARG A 477 16.08 -1.51 1.06
CA ARG A 477 14.73 -1.58 1.67
C ARG A 477 14.44 -0.46 2.67
N ARG A 478 15.40 -0.14 3.55
CA ARG A 478 15.24 0.95 4.54
C ARG A 478 15.19 2.31 3.83
N PHE A 479 16.07 2.52 2.86
CA PHE A 479 16.10 3.73 2.06
C PHE A 479 14.80 3.91 1.27
N ALA A 480 14.28 2.86 0.63
CA ALA A 480 12.98 2.87 -0.05
C ALA A 480 11.84 3.32 0.88
N SER A 481 11.79 2.77 2.10
CA SER A 481 10.78 3.17 3.10
C SER A 481 10.90 4.64 3.51
N ASN A 482 12.13 5.10 3.75
CA ASN A 482 12.40 6.49 4.12
C ASN A 482 12.07 7.47 2.97
N VAL A 483 12.34 7.06 1.73
CA VAL A 483 12.00 7.81 0.51
C VAL A 483 10.49 7.97 0.40
N LEU A 484 9.72 6.89 0.53
CA LEU A 484 8.25 6.97 0.46
C LEU A 484 7.68 7.87 1.56
N ASN A 485 8.15 7.74 2.80
CA ASN A 485 7.73 8.63 3.89
C ASN A 485 8.05 10.09 3.56
N TRP A 486 9.26 10.39 3.08
CA TRP A 486 9.63 11.76 2.76
C TRP A 486 8.82 12.32 1.58
N LEU A 487 8.57 11.52 0.53
CA LEU A 487 7.81 11.97 -0.64
C LEU A 487 6.31 12.18 -0.33
N THR A 488 5.75 11.44 0.63
CA THR A 488 4.31 11.54 0.98
C THR A 488 4.01 12.44 2.17
N ALA A 489 5.04 12.90 2.89
CA ALA A 489 4.86 13.76 4.04
C ALA A 489 4.97 15.26 3.72
N SER A 490 4.75 15.68 2.47
CA SER A 490 4.82 17.10 2.08
C SER A 490 3.73 17.92 2.77
N ASP A 491 2.61 17.29 3.08
CA ASP A 491 1.42 17.86 3.69
C ASP A 491 1.00 17.14 4.98
N ALA A 492 1.91 16.36 5.58
CA ALA A 492 1.63 15.55 6.76
C ALA A 492 1.10 16.41 7.92
N GLU A 493 -0.08 16.05 8.45
CA GLU A 493 -0.73 16.80 9.53
C GLU A 493 0.01 16.68 10.87
N ILE A 494 0.65 15.54 11.10
CA ILE A 494 1.24 15.20 12.40
C ILE A 494 2.68 14.72 12.26
N LEU A 495 3.55 15.28 13.10
CA LEU A 495 4.93 14.83 13.26
C LEU A 495 5.05 13.86 14.43
N VAL A 496 5.47 12.63 14.16
CA VAL A 496 5.67 11.58 15.16
C VAL A 496 7.15 11.28 15.31
N HIS A 497 7.67 11.44 16.52
CA HIS A 497 9.03 11.06 16.87
C HIS A 497 9.04 10.01 17.97
N SER A 498 9.77 8.92 17.74
CA SER A 498 10.10 7.94 18.77
C SER A 498 11.59 7.97 19.06
N ASP A 499 11.97 8.09 20.33
CA ASP A 499 13.35 7.98 20.82
C ASP A 499 13.75 6.53 21.16
N TYR A 500 12.81 5.58 21.04
CA TYR A 500 13.01 4.17 21.36
C TYR A 500 13.03 3.29 20.11
N LEU A 501 13.95 2.32 20.10
CA LEU A 501 14.14 1.34 19.03
C LEU A 501 12.93 0.40 18.91
N GLY A 502 11.98 0.81 18.08
CA GLY A 502 10.96 -0.03 17.45
C GLY A 502 9.63 -0.08 18.20
N TRP A 503 8.56 -0.17 17.41
CA TRP A 503 7.19 -0.54 17.82
C TRP A 503 6.33 0.58 18.43
N ASN A 504 6.50 1.84 18.01
CA ASN A 504 5.42 2.85 18.13
C ASN A 504 4.37 2.63 17.02
N ASP A 505 3.91 1.38 16.91
CA ASP A 505 2.86 1.00 15.97
C ASP A 505 1.57 1.63 16.46
N ALA A 506 1.20 1.51 17.74
CA ALA A 506 -0.12 1.95 18.21
C ALA A 506 -0.51 3.41 17.87
N PRO A 507 0.35 4.45 18.06
CA PRO A 507 0.00 5.81 17.62
C PRO A 507 -0.09 5.93 16.10
N CYS A 508 0.86 5.33 15.38
CA CYS A 508 0.89 5.34 13.91
C CYS A 508 -0.33 4.61 13.31
N GLU A 509 -0.67 3.45 13.86
CA GLU A 509 -1.83 2.63 13.53
C GLU A 509 -3.13 3.38 13.84
N ALA A 510 -3.21 4.07 14.99
CA ALA A 510 -4.37 4.88 15.32
C ALA A 510 -4.55 6.05 14.35
N LEU A 511 -3.48 6.77 14.01
CA LEU A 511 -3.54 7.85 13.01
C LEU A 511 -3.95 7.31 11.64
N ARG A 512 -3.39 6.18 11.23
CA ARG A 512 -3.78 5.46 10.01
C ARG A 512 -5.25 5.07 10.03
N ASP A 513 -5.74 4.50 11.13
CA ASP A 513 -7.13 4.07 11.25
C ASP A 513 -8.10 5.27 11.20
N LEU A 514 -7.62 6.46 11.57
CA LEU A 514 -8.34 7.72 11.44
C LEU A 514 -8.15 8.40 10.08
N GLY A 515 -7.31 7.86 9.19
CA GLY A 515 -7.00 8.47 7.89
C GLY A 515 -6.17 9.76 7.98
N ILE A 516 -5.43 9.96 9.06
CA ILE A 516 -4.62 11.15 9.30
C ILE A 516 -3.19 10.92 8.78
N SER A 517 -2.72 11.81 7.90
CA SER A 517 -1.35 11.78 7.37
C SER A 517 -0.33 12.16 8.46
N TYR A 518 0.83 11.51 8.43
CA TYR A 518 1.86 11.74 9.43
C TYR A 518 3.27 11.48 8.92
N GLN A 519 4.24 12.21 9.49
CA GLN A 519 5.66 12.01 9.25
C GLN A 519 6.30 11.32 10.46
N TYR A 520 7.04 10.23 10.22
CA TYR A 520 7.64 9.44 11.28
C TYR A 520 9.17 9.49 11.29
N PHE A 521 9.74 9.80 12.46
CA PHE A 521 11.19 9.79 12.71
C PHE A 521 11.55 8.89 13.88
N THR A 522 12.60 8.08 13.72
CA THR A 522 13.10 7.15 14.75
C THR A 522 14.33 7.64 15.50
N THR A 523 14.92 8.75 15.05
CA THR A 523 16.14 9.28 15.63
C THR A 523 16.06 10.80 15.73
N ARG A 524 16.59 11.29 16.85
CA ARG A 524 16.48 12.72 17.19
C ARG A 524 17.21 13.62 16.19
N GLY A 525 18.37 13.19 15.70
CA GLY A 525 19.17 13.98 14.76
C GLY A 525 18.41 14.28 13.46
N TYR A 526 17.74 13.27 12.88
CA TYR A 526 16.97 13.46 11.66
C TYR A 526 15.69 14.28 11.87
N LEU A 527 15.07 14.19 13.06
CA LEU A 527 14.01 15.12 13.44
C LEU A 527 14.52 16.57 13.51
N ASP A 528 15.66 16.80 14.15
CA ASP A 528 16.24 18.14 14.28
C ASP A 528 16.61 18.70 12.89
N ASP A 529 17.22 17.88 12.01
CA ASP A 529 17.50 18.27 10.62
C ASP A 529 16.23 18.61 9.84
N PHE A 530 15.16 17.83 10.01
CA PHE A 530 13.85 18.11 9.40
C PHE A 530 13.29 19.46 9.88
N LEU A 531 13.26 19.69 11.20
CA LEU A 531 12.77 20.95 11.77
C LEU A 531 13.61 22.16 11.33
N ASP A 532 14.92 22.00 11.23
CA ASP A 532 15.86 23.06 10.84
C ASP A 532 15.81 23.39 9.35
N SER A 533 15.52 22.39 8.50
CA SER A 533 15.34 22.60 7.06
C SER A 533 14.12 23.46 6.72
N LYS A 534 13.19 23.66 7.67
CA LYS A 534 11.89 24.32 7.47
C LYS A 534 11.04 23.65 6.39
N SER A 535 11.22 22.35 6.20
CA SER A 535 10.50 21.48 5.25
C SER A 535 9.08 21.11 5.69
N TRP A 536 8.42 21.97 6.46
CA TRP A 536 7.07 21.73 6.99
C TRP A 536 5.99 22.36 6.13
#